data_AF-A0A6A4HZ27-F1
#
_entry.id   AF-A0A6A4HZ27-F1
#
_cell.length_a   1.000
_cell.length_b   1.000
_cell.length_c   1.000
_cell.angle_alpha   90.00
_cell.angle_beta   90.00
_cell.angle_gamma   90.00
#
_symmetry.space_group_name_H-M   'P 1'
#
loop_
_entity.id
_entity.type
_entity.pdbx_description
1 polymer ?
#
loop_
_entity_poly.entity_id
_entity_poly.type
_entity_poly.pdbx_seq_one_letter_code
_entity_poly.pdbx_strand_id
1 'polypeptide(L)'
;EIVPYFNDLSQSNQVLNLGWFLEKAECIVDRYMSLNAFEQALSAEANESAPDPLKFPVGDPYSPPVTSCMNNSSAKELAPSAHEEQKGFTGNRVLTNSILFKTTVYSWWIEASYAIPKGDIGWLFIFIFAGSGNSNYTNLLLEMYCLFCYESSKNLKDAIWNNWLVNVTGELGKWIPNDLLQEHYNQWFEDLLLAMYFDKCIHLFCFGHSMGFAALNLFNHGCCKLMEGGLQNLLDKHTLRVEILQEMEDERKA
;
A
#
# COMPACT_ATOMS: atom_id res chain seq x y z
N GLU A 1 7.81 -23.71 -3.86
CA GLU A 1 7.21 -23.52 -5.19
C GLU A 1 5.76 -23.99 -5.14
N ILE A 2 4.83 -23.25 -5.74
CA ILE A 2 3.38 -23.54 -5.69
C ILE A 2 3.01 -24.74 -6.56
N VAL A 3 3.70 -24.94 -7.70
CA VAL A 3 3.37 -25.98 -8.68
C VAL A 3 3.55 -27.42 -8.14
N PRO A 4 4.67 -27.77 -7.47
CA PRO A 4 4.82 -29.09 -6.86
C PRO A 4 3.77 -29.39 -5.78
N TYR A 5 3.43 -28.39 -4.97
CA TYR A 5 2.44 -28.52 -3.88
C TYR A 5 1.05 -28.90 -4.40
N PHE A 6 0.59 -28.26 -5.49
CA PHE A 6 -0.70 -28.61 -6.10
C PHE A 6 -0.67 -29.93 -6.88
N ASN A 7 0.48 -30.33 -7.41
CA ASN A 7 0.65 -31.63 -8.04
C ASN A 7 0.53 -32.77 -7.00
N ASP A 8 1.14 -32.62 -5.83
CA ASP A 8 1.06 -33.59 -4.73
C ASP A 8 -0.36 -33.69 -4.15
N LEU A 9 -1.08 -32.56 -4.06
CA LEU A 9 -2.49 -32.52 -3.63
C LEU A 9 -3.47 -33.09 -4.66
N SER A 10 -3.17 -32.99 -5.95
CA SER A 10 -4.00 -33.61 -7.00
C SER A 10 -3.97 -35.14 -6.92
N GLN A 11 -2.85 -35.71 -6.48
CA GLN A 11 -2.69 -37.16 -6.30
C GLN A 11 -3.46 -37.69 -5.08
N SER A 12 -3.76 -36.85 -4.09
CA SER A 12 -4.53 -37.23 -2.90
C SER A 12 -6.05 -37.10 -3.07
N ASN A 13 -6.54 -36.73 -4.26
CA ASN A 13 -7.96 -36.66 -4.63
C ASN A 13 -8.82 -35.74 -3.71
N GLN A 14 -8.19 -34.84 -2.95
CA GLN A 14 -8.83 -33.99 -1.95
C GLN A 14 -9.10 -32.55 -2.41
N VAL A 15 -8.55 -32.09 -3.54
CA VAL A 15 -8.70 -30.69 -3.98
C VAL A 15 -8.77 -30.56 -5.51
N LEU A 16 -9.47 -29.52 -5.99
CA LEU A 16 -9.51 -29.08 -7.39
C LEU A 16 -8.10 -28.86 -7.97
N ASN A 17 -7.88 -29.30 -9.21
CA ASN A 17 -6.60 -29.18 -9.94
C ASN A 17 -6.19 -27.70 -10.11
N LEU A 18 -4.88 -27.41 -10.11
CA LEU A 18 -4.31 -26.09 -10.48
C LEU A 18 -4.91 -25.56 -11.80
N GLY A 19 -5.13 -26.43 -12.79
CA GLY A 19 -5.76 -26.05 -14.05
C GLY A 19 -7.15 -25.46 -13.88
N TRP A 20 -7.95 -25.97 -12.94
CA TRP A 20 -9.27 -25.41 -12.61
C TRP A 20 -9.14 -24.01 -12.00
N PHE A 21 -8.17 -23.80 -11.12
CA PHE A 21 -7.93 -22.48 -10.53
C PHE A 21 -7.48 -21.46 -11.56
N LEU A 22 -6.61 -21.85 -12.50
CA LEU A 22 -6.17 -20.99 -13.60
C LEU A 22 -7.34 -20.62 -14.51
N GLU A 23 -8.17 -21.59 -14.89
CA GLU A 23 -9.38 -21.35 -15.70
C GLU A 23 -10.35 -20.39 -14.99
N LYS A 24 -10.53 -20.53 -13.68
CA LYS A 24 -11.36 -19.59 -12.90
C LYS A 24 -10.73 -18.22 -12.76
N ALA A 25 -9.40 -18.14 -12.60
CA ALA A 25 -8.69 -16.88 -12.54
C ALA A 25 -8.82 -16.12 -13.86
N GLU A 26 -8.63 -16.78 -15.00
CA GLU A 26 -8.85 -16.21 -16.33
C GLU A 26 -10.28 -15.68 -16.48
N CYS A 27 -11.28 -16.48 -16.10
CA CYS A 27 -12.67 -16.04 -16.14
C CYS A 27 -12.95 -14.81 -15.25
N ILE A 28 -12.32 -14.72 -14.07
CA ILE A 28 -12.46 -13.56 -13.19
C ILE A 28 -11.78 -12.34 -13.79
N VAL A 29 -10.59 -12.51 -14.38
CA VAL A 29 -9.84 -11.42 -15.00
C VAL A 29 -10.61 -10.89 -16.21
N ASP A 30 -11.07 -11.76 -17.10
CA ASP A 30 -11.81 -11.36 -18.29
C ASP A 30 -13.13 -10.69 -17.94
N ARG A 31 -13.83 -11.21 -16.92
CA ARG A 31 -15.14 -10.69 -16.51
C ARG A 31 -15.06 -9.43 -15.64
N TYR A 32 -14.05 -9.27 -14.78
CA TYR A 32 -14.05 -8.21 -13.76
C TYR A 32 -12.77 -7.35 -13.69
N MET A 33 -11.74 -7.68 -14.46
CA MET A 33 -10.45 -6.97 -14.42
C MET A 33 -9.89 -6.71 -15.83
N SER A 34 -10.77 -6.51 -16.80
CA SER A 34 -10.41 -6.16 -18.19
C SER A 34 -11.05 -4.83 -18.61
N LEU A 35 -10.44 -4.16 -19.60
CA LEU A 35 -11.06 -2.96 -20.20
C LEU A 35 -12.35 -3.31 -20.97
N ASN A 36 -12.41 -4.50 -21.56
CA ASN A 36 -13.63 -4.99 -22.20
C ASN A 36 -14.78 -5.15 -21.20
N ALA A 37 -14.50 -5.67 -20.00
CA ALA A 37 -15.48 -5.76 -18.92
C ALA A 37 -15.94 -4.37 -18.44
N PHE A 38 -15.04 -3.39 -18.40
CA PHE A 38 -15.38 -2.00 -18.11
C PHE A 38 -16.36 -1.43 -19.14
N GLU A 39 -16.06 -1.59 -20.43
CA GLU A 39 -16.93 -1.14 -21.52
C GLU A 39 -18.28 -1.87 -21.51
N GLN A 40 -18.28 -3.18 -21.27
CA GLN A 40 -19.49 -4.00 -21.14
C GLN A 40 -20.37 -3.50 -19.98
N ALA A 41 -19.79 -3.11 -18.85
CA ALA A 41 -20.54 -2.62 -17.69
C ALA A 41 -21.20 -1.24 -17.92
N LEU A 42 -20.77 -0.48 -18.93
CA LEU A 42 -21.36 0.81 -19.28
C LEU A 42 -22.70 0.72 -20.03
N SER A 43 -23.07 -0.45 -20.55
CA SER A 43 -24.30 -0.63 -21.34
C SER A 43 -24.97 -1.98 -21.07
N ALA A 44 -26.28 -1.95 -20.79
CA ALA A 44 -27.08 -3.16 -20.67
C ALA A 44 -27.07 -4.01 -21.95
N GLU A 45 -27.16 -3.37 -23.12
CA GLU A 45 -27.15 -4.04 -24.44
C GLU A 45 -25.82 -4.76 -24.69
N ALA A 46 -24.71 -4.15 -24.28
CA ALA A 46 -23.38 -4.75 -24.39
C ALA A 46 -23.27 -5.99 -23.49
N ASN A 47 -23.82 -5.92 -22.28
CA ASN A 47 -23.86 -7.07 -21.37
C ASN A 47 -24.77 -8.20 -21.88
N GLU A 48 -25.91 -7.89 -22.49
CA GLU A 48 -26.81 -8.91 -23.07
C GLU A 48 -26.17 -9.64 -24.26
N SER A 49 -25.36 -8.93 -25.04
CA SER A 49 -24.67 -9.45 -26.22
C SER A 49 -23.39 -10.24 -25.90
N ALA A 50 -22.89 -10.16 -24.66
CA ALA A 50 -21.67 -10.85 -24.25
C ALA A 50 -21.86 -12.38 -24.17
N PRO A 51 -20.80 -13.20 -24.25
CA PRO A 51 -20.89 -14.64 -23.99
C PRO A 51 -21.37 -14.93 -22.56
N ASP A 52 -22.18 -15.98 -22.36
CA ASP A 52 -22.68 -16.38 -21.03
C ASP A 52 -21.62 -16.47 -19.90
N PRO A 53 -20.38 -16.98 -20.12
CA PRO A 53 -19.34 -16.97 -19.09
C PRO A 53 -18.75 -15.58 -18.80
N LEU A 54 -19.12 -14.54 -19.53
CA LEU A 54 -18.66 -13.16 -19.32
C LEU A 54 -19.82 -12.21 -18.97
N LYS A 55 -21.07 -12.67 -19.02
CA LYS A 55 -22.23 -11.88 -18.60
C LYS A 55 -22.19 -11.58 -17.11
N PHE A 56 -22.53 -10.35 -16.77
CA PHE A 56 -22.77 -9.95 -15.39
C PHE A 56 -24.14 -10.48 -14.92
N PRO A 57 -24.23 -11.06 -13.72
CA PRO A 57 -25.52 -11.41 -13.14
C PRO A 57 -26.31 -10.12 -12.84
N VAL A 58 -27.58 -10.10 -13.26
CA VAL A 58 -28.49 -8.99 -12.98
C VAL A 58 -29.08 -9.17 -11.58
N GLY A 59 -28.87 -8.19 -10.71
CA GLY A 59 -29.42 -8.15 -9.35
C GLY A 59 -30.61 -7.20 -9.21
N ASP A 60 -31.24 -7.23 -8.05
CA ASP A 60 -32.34 -6.32 -7.72
C ASP A 60 -31.86 -4.86 -7.61
N PRO A 61 -32.71 -3.87 -7.94
CA PRO A 61 -32.38 -2.45 -7.79
C PRO A 61 -31.97 -2.11 -6.36
N TYR A 62 -30.83 -1.41 -6.21
CA TYR A 62 -30.37 -0.96 -4.90
C TYR A 62 -31.36 0.03 -4.28
N SER A 63 -31.90 -0.31 -3.12
CA SER A 63 -32.70 0.59 -2.29
C SER A 63 -31.82 1.17 -1.19
N PRO A 64 -31.54 2.48 -1.18
CA PRO A 64 -30.74 3.07 -0.11
C PRO A 64 -31.46 2.85 1.23
N PRO A 65 -30.75 2.46 2.30
CA PRO A 65 -31.34 2.40 3.63
C PRO A 65 -31.88 3.80 3.97
N VAL A 66 -33.09 3.85 4.52
CA VAL A 66 -33.71 5.10 5.01
C VAL A 66 -32.92 5.57 6.21
N THR A 67 -31.89 6.38 5.99
CA THR A 67 -31.14 6.99 7.08
C THR A 67 -32.01 8.09 7.68
N SER A 68 -32.51 7.89 8.91
CA SER A 68 -33.18 8.96 9.65
C SER A 68 -32.14 10.06 9.92
N CYS A 69 -32.32 11.21 9.29
CA CYS A 69 -31.47 12.37 9.45
C CYS A 69 -31.48 12.84 10.92
N MET A 70 -30.40 12.62 11.66
CA MET A 70 -30.09 13.48 12.81
C MET A 70 -29.31 14.68 12.30
N ASN A 71 -29.99 15.83 12.32
CA ASN A 71 -29.44 17.13 12.02
C ASN A 71 -28.38 17.51 13.06
N ASN A 72 -27.10 17.33 12.76
CA ASN A 72 -26.04 18.05 13.47
C ASN A 72 -25.31 18.93 12.46
N SER A 73 -25.62 20.22 12.57
CA SER A 73 -24.98 21.32 11.88
C SER A 73 -23.56 21.52 12.41
N SER A 74 -22.54 21.12 11.64
CA SER A 74 -21.19 21.69 11.73
C SER A 74 -20.39 21.38 10.47
N ALA A 75 -19.85 22.44 9.86
CA ALA A 75 -18.91 22.46 8.74
C ALA A 75 -19.38 21.81 7.42
N LYS A 76 -19.87 22.64 6.49
CA LYS A 76 -19.97 22.31 5.06
C LYS A 76 -18.55 22.25 4.47
N GLU A 77 -17.90 21.11 4.59
CA GLU A 77 -17.08 20.66 3.46
C GLU A 77 -18.09 20.33 2.36
N LEU A 78 -18.01 21.02 1.22
CA LEU A 78 -18.86 20.72 0.06
C LEU A 78 -18.51 19.30 -0.36
N ALA A 79 -19.30 18.32 0.09
CA ALA A 79 -19.21 16.97 -0.42
C ALA A 79 -19.20 17.08 -1.97
N PRO A 80 -18.23 16.45 -2.65
CA PRO A 80 -18.11 16.55 -4.09
C PRO A 80 -19.47 16.21 -4.71
N SER A 81 -19.95 17.07 -5.61
CA SER A 81 -21.23 16.87 -6.28
C SER A 81 -21.22 15.49 -6.90
N ALA A 82 -22.17 14.63 -6.51
CA ALA A 82 -22.32 13.31 -7.08
C ALA A 82 -22.39 13.43 -8.61
N HIS A 83 -21.66 12.57 -9.32
CA HIS A 83 -21.65 12.56 -10.77
C HIS A 83 -23.08 12.30 -11.29
N GLU A 84 -23.60 13.21 -12.12
CA GLU A 84 -24.89 13.02 -12.79
C GLU A 84 -24.70 12.28 -14.11
N GLU A 85 -25.33 11.12 -14.21
CA GLU A 85 -25.31 10.31 -15.43
C GLU A 85 -26.05 11.00 -16.59
N GLN A 86 -25.62 10.72 -17.81
CA GLN A 86 -26.33 11.17 -19.00
C GLN A 86 -27.75 10.57 -19.04
N LYS A 87 -28.71 11.33 -19.60
CA LYS A 87 -30.08 10.85 -19.79
C LYS A 87 -30.06 9.59 -20.67
N GLY A 88 -30.60 8.48 -20.14
CA GLY A 88 -30.64 7.19 -20.84
C GLY A 88 -29.46 6.27 -20.55
N PHE A 89 -28.63 6.55 -19.54
CA PHE A 89 -27.63 5.61 -19.07
C PHE A 89 -28.27 4.31 -18.57
N THR A 90 -27.93 3.18 -19.20
CA THR A 90 -28.44 1.84 -18.87
C THR A 90 -27.40 0.95 -18.17
N GLY A 91 -26.16 1.43 -18.03
CA GLY A 91 -25.06 0.71 -17.41
C GLY A 91 -25.08 0.74 -15.88
N ASN A 92 -24.06 0.11 -15.28
CA ASN A 92 -23.87 0.08 -13.83
C ASN A 92 -22.59 0.81 -13.44
N ARG A 93 -22.71 2.10 -13.08
CA ARG A 93 -21.56 2.95 -12.74
C ARG A 93 -20.74 2.42 -11.57
N VAL A 94 -21.38 1.85 -10.54
CA VAL A 94 -20.68 1.31 -9.37
C VAL A 94 -19.80 0.11 -9.77
N LEU A 95 -20.37 -0.80 -10.57
CA LEU A 95 -19.63 -1.94 -11.11
C LEU A 95 -18.51 -1.46 -12.04
N THR A 96 -18.80 -0.55 -12.97
CA THR A 96 -17.80 0.06 -13.86
C THR A 96 -16.63 0.66 -13.09
N ASN A 97 -16.90 1.44 -12.03
CA ASN A 97 -15.86 2.02 -11.19
C ASN A 97 -15.04 0.96 -10.46
N SER A 98 -15.70 -0.09 -9.97
CA SER A 98 -15.01 -1.20 -9.30
C SER A 98 -14.11 -2.00 -10.24
N ILE A 99 -14.56 -2.24 -11.48
CA ILE A 99 -13.77 -2.91 -12.53
C ILE A 99 -12.60 -2.02 -12.89
N LEU A 100 -12.83 -0.73 -13.13
CA LEU A 100 -11.77 0.21 -13.44
C LEU A 100 -10.72 0.22 -12.34
N PHE A 101 -11.12 0.34 -11.08
CA PHE A 101 -10.21 0.27 -9.94
C PHE A 101 -9.40 -1.03 -9.92
N LYS A 102 -10.03 -2.20 -10.11
CA LYS A 102 -9.32 -3.47 -10.13
C LYS A 102 -8.34 -3.58 -11.31
N THR A 103 -8.77 -3.18 -12.49
CA THR A 103 -7.96 -3.23 -13.73
C THR A 103 -6.80 -2.24 -13.70
N THR A 104 -7.05 -0.99 -13.34
CA THR A 104 -6.05 0.08 -13.46
C THR A 104 -5.25 0.26 -12.18
N VAL A 105 -5.85 0.13 -11.01
CA VAL A 105 -5.10 0.28 -9.75
C VAL A 105 -4.40 -1.02 -9.47
N TYR A 106 -5.11 -2.13 -9.31
CA TYR A 106 -4.50 -3.38 -8.85
C TYR A 106 -3.52 -4.01 -9.86
N SER A 107 -3.92 -4.20 -11.12
CA SER A 107 -3.03 -4.82 -12.11
C SER A 107 -1.81 -3.95 -12.39
N TRP A 108 -1.95 -2.63 -12.45
CA TRP A 108 -0.80 -1.75 -12.67
C TRP A 108 0.08 -1.61 -11.44
N TRP A 109 -0.44 -1.70 -10.21
CA TRP A 109 0.38 -1.78 -9.00
C TRP A 109 1.28 -3.03 -9.01
N ILE A 110 0.77 -4.15 -9.51
CA ILE A 110 1.56 -5.37 -9.67
C ILE A 110 2.67 -5.14 -10.70
N GLU A 111 2.34 -4.61 -11.89
CA GLU A 111 3.35 -4.31 -12.91
C GLU A 111 4.40 -3.29 -12.42
N ALA A 112 3.96 -2.23 -11.73
CA ALA A 112 4.84 -1.26 -11.11
C ALA A 112 5.76 -1.94 -10.10
N SER A 113 5.25 -2.84 -9.25
CA SER A 113 6.07 -3.58 -8.27
C SER A 113 7.14 -4.46 -8.92
N TYR A 114 6.92 -4.97 -10.14
CA TYR A 114 7.94 -5.69 -10.92
C TYR A 114 8.89 -4.76 -11.67
N ALA A 115 8.43 -3.59 -12.08
CA ALA A 115 9.19 -2.60 -12.84
C ALA A 115 10.11 -1.74 -11.96
N ILE A 116 9.67 -1.40 -10.75
CA ILE A 116 10.39 -0.60 -9.74
C ILE A 116 11.80 -1.17 -9.48
N PRO A 117 11.99 -2.47 -9.15
CA PRO A 117 13.32 -3.03 -8.89
C PRO A 117 14.20 -3.11 -10.13
N LYS A 118 13.62 -3.07 -11.34
CA LYS A 118 14.35 -3.06 -12.61
C LYS A 118 14.71 -1.65 -13.07
N GLY A 119 14.21 -0.63 -12.38
CA GLY A 119 14.46 0.75 -12.73
C GLY A 119 13.56 1.33 -13.81
N ASP A 120 12.48 0.63 -14.17
CA ASP A 120 11.51 1.08 -15.17
C ASP A 120 10.30 1.73 -14.50
N ILE A 121 10.57 2.66 -13.58
CA ILE A 121 9.58 3.20 -12.65
C ILE A 121 8.65 4.23 -13.31
N GLY A 122 9.05 4.79 -14.45
CA GLY A 122 8.44 6.00 -15.02
C GLY A 122 7.61 5.75 -16.27
N TRP A 123 7.91 4.74 -17.08
CA TRP A 123 7.35 4.65 -18.42
C TRP A 123 5.82 4.47 -18.42
N LEU A 124 5.31 3.60 -17.55
CA LEU A 124 3.86 3.38 -17.43
C LEU A 124 3.13 4.62 -16.87
N PHE A 125 3.73 5.33 -15.91
CA PHE A 125 3.12 6.49 -15.28
C PHE A 125 3.06 7.71 -16.21
N ILE A 126 3.97 7.84 -17.19
CA ILE A 126 3.91 8.91 -18.20
C ILE A 126 2.55 8.92 -18.90
N PHE A 127 2.05 7.75 -19.31
CA PHE A 127 0.74 7.64 -19.98
C PHE A 127 -0.43 7.97 -19.04
N ILE A 128 -0.34 7.59 -17.77
CA ILE A 128 -1.38 7.88 -16.76
C ILE A 128 -1.49 9.39 -16.55
N PHE A 129 -0.38 10.06 -16.27
CA PHE A 129 -0.40 11.51 -16.01
C PHE A 129 -0.70 12.32 -17.27
N ALA A 130 -0.27 11.84 -18.45
CA ALA A 130 -0.68 12.42 -19.72
C ALA A 130 -2.20 12.35 -19.90
N GLY A 131 -2.80 11.20 -19.59
CA GLY A 131 -4.26 10.99 -19.67
C GLY A 131 -5.05 11.80 -18.63
N SER A 132 -4.48 12.04 -17.45
CA SER A 132 -5.12 12.82 -16.39
C SER A 132 -5.03 14.34 -16.58
N GLY A 133 -4.41 14.82 -17.67
CA GLY A 133 -4.20 16.25 -17.92
C GLY A 133 -3.14 16.91 -17.03
N ASN A 134 -2.35 16.12 -16.29
CA ASN A 134 -1.34 16.61 -15.36
C ASN A 134 0.02 16.77 -16.06
N SER A 135 0.11 17.72 -16.98
CA SER A 135 1.29 17.91 -17.86
C SER A 135 2.60 18.11 -17.11
N ASN A 136 2.59 18.73 -15.93
CA ASN A 136 3.78 18.90 -15.11
C ASN A 136 4.39 17.55 -14.67
N TYR A 137 3.55 16.62 -14.24
CA TYR A 137 3.98 15.28 -13.84
C TYR A 137 4.41 14.45 -15.06
N THR A 138 3.70 14.57 -16.18
CA THR A 138 4.09 13.94 -17.45
C THR A 138 5.48 14.39 -17.88
N ASN A 139 5.74 15.70 -17.89
CA ASN A 139 7.03 16.27 -18.30
C ASN A 139 8.14 15.84 -17.34
N LEU A 140 7.92 15.93 -16.02
CA LEU A 140 8.88 15.50 -15.02
C LEU A 140 9.27 14.02 -15.23
N LEU A 141 8.29 13.13 -15.39
CA LEU A 141 8.55 11.70 -15.60
C LEU A 141 9.24 11.42 -16.93
N LEU A 142 8.92 12.17 -17.98
CA LEU A 142 9.57 12.05 -19.28
C LEU A 142 11.03 12.50 -19.24
N GLU A 143 11.31 13.64 -18.59
CA GLU A 143 12.67 14.11 -18.35
C GLU A 143 13.48 13.10 -17.54
N MET A 144 12.88 12.57 -16.48
CA MET A 144 13.44 11.46 -15.71
C MET A 144 13.75 10.25 -16.57
N TYR A 145 12.80 9.80 -17.39
CA TYR A 145 12.99 8.66 -18.27
C TYR A 145 14.13 8.91 -19.25
N CYS A 146 14.23 10.10 -19.84
CA CYS A 146 15.32 10.48 -20.72
C CYS A 146 16.68 10.51 -19.99
N LEU A 147 16.72 11.07 -18.78
CA LEU A 147 17.91 11.10 -17.92
C LEU A 147 18.41 9.66 -17.66
N PHE A 148 17.51 8.74 -17.34
CA PHE A 148 17.85 7.34 -17.07
C PHE A 148 18.19 6.54 -18.33
N CYS A 149 17.49 6.72 -19.45
CA CYS A 149 17.72 5.91 -20.64
C CYS A 149 18.92 6.39 -21.46
N TYR A 150 19.13 7.71 -21.57
CA TYR A 150 20.03 8.29 -22.57
C TYR A 150 21.19 9.10 -21.99
N GLU A 151 21.03 9.76 -20.84
CA GLU A 151 22.02 10.73 -20.35
C GLU A 151 22.89 10.22 -19.19
N SER A 152 22.37 9.28 -18.39
CA SER A 152 23.05 8.83 -17.18
C SER A 152 24.09 7.74 -17.46
N SER A 153 25.31 7.95 -16.94
CA SER A 153 26.30 6.89 -16.83
C SER A 153 25.83 5.80 -15.84
N LYS A 154 26.40 4.59 -15.94
CA LYS A 154 26.09 3.49 -15.01
C LYS A 154 26.30 3.88 -13.54
N ASN A 155 27.35 4.65 -13.25
CA ASN A 155 27.64 5.09 -11.88
C ASN A 155 26.59 6.10 -11.36
N LEU A 156 26.11 7.01 -12.23
CA LEU A 156 25.08 7.97 -11.85
C LEU A 156 23.73 7.28 -11.62
N LYS A 157 23.39 6.34 -12.51
CA LYS A 157 22.27 5.42 -12.36
C LYS A 157 22.28 4.73 -10.99
N ASP A 158 23.37 4.03 -10.68
CA ASP A 158 23.50 3.29 -9.42
C ASP A 158 23.43 4.23 -8.21
N ALA A 159 23.99 5.44 -8.29
CA ALA A 159 23.90 6.44 -7.24
C ALA A 159 22.45 6.91 -7.00
N ILE A 160 21.68 7.15 -8.06
CA ILE A 160 20.26 7.52 -7.93
C ILE A 160 19.46 6.34 -7.37
N TRP A 161 19.69 5.12 -7.86
CA TRP A 161 19.02 3.92 -7.36
C TRP A 161 19.26 3.67 -5.88
N ASN A 162 20.51 3.84 -5.41
CA ASN A 162 20.85 3.68 -4.00
C ASN A 162 20.23 4.76 -3.09
N ASN A 163 19.82 5.90 -3.66
CA ASN A 163 19.11 6.94 -2.92
C ASN A 163 17.59 6.70 -2.90
N TRP A 164 17.05 6.14 -3.99
CA TRP A 164 15.61 6.01 -4.19
C TRP A 164 15.03 4.68 -3.74
N LEU A 165 15.80 3.60 -3.81
CA LEU A 165 15.37 2.28 -3.40
C LEU A 165 16.15 1.86 -2.17
N VAL A 166 15.42 1.28 -1.22
CA VAL A 166 15.96 0.69 -0.01
C VAL A 166 15.54 -0.77 0.06
N ASN A 167 16.46 -1.63 0.48
CA ASN A 167 16.16 -3.03 0.74
C ASN A 167 16.38 -3.33 2.22
N VAL A 168 15.30 -3.19 3.00
CA VAL A 168 15.32 -3.43 4.44
C VAL A 168 15.57 -4.90 4.78
N THR A 169 15.17 -5.82 3.88
CA THR A 169 15.26 -7.27 4.09
C THR A 169 16.59 -7.89 3.66
N GLY A 170 17.34 -7.22 2.78
CA GLY A 170 18.55 -7.74 2.15
C GLY A 170 18.32 -8.81 1.08
N GLU A 171 17.07 -9.19 0.78
CA GLU A 171 16.76 -10.20 -0.24
C GLU A 171 16.64 -9.60 -1.64
N LEU A 172 17.08 -10.35 -2.66
CA LEU A 172 17.01 -9.90 -4.06
C LEU A 172 15.54 -9.72 -4.49
N GLY A 173 15.22 -8.55 -5.04
CA GLY A 173 13.88 -8.23 -5.54
C GLY A 173 12.94 -7.60 -4.50
N LYS A 174 13.35 -7.51 -3.23
CA LYS A 174 12.58 -6.82 -2.17
C LYS A 174 13.00 -5.35 -1.98
N TRP A 175 13.11 -4.64 -3.10
CA TRP A 175 13.42 -3.21 -3.10
C TRP A 175 12.14 -2.40 -2.95
N ILE A 176 12.14 -1.45 -2.01
CA ILE A 176 11.02 -0.58 -1.71
C ILE A 176 11.46 0.86 -2.01
N PRO A 177 10.60 1.71 -2.59
CA PRO A 177 10.85 3.15 -2.67
C PRO A 177 11.12 3.74 -1.27
N ASN A 178 12.17 4.53 -1.14
CA ASN A 178 12.63 5.08 0.14
C ASN A 178 11.63 6.11 0.72
N ASP A 179 10.96 6.86 -0.15
CA ASP A 179 9.85 7.73 0.21
C ASP A 179 8.67 6.94 0.80
N LEU A 180 8.31 5.80 0.20
CA LEU A 180 7.26 4.92 0.71
C LEU A 180 7.63 4.33 2.09
N LEU A 181 8.91 3.99 2.30
CA LEU A 181 9.39 3.58 3.62
C LEU A 181 9.27 4.73 4.63
N GLN A 182 9.60 5.96 4.23
CA GLN A 182 9.43 7.14 5.06
C GLN A 182 7.96 7.41 5.41
N GLU A 183 7.05 7.30 4.44
CA GLU A 183 5.59 7.41 4.67
C GLU A 183 5.10 6.33 5.64
N HIS A 184 5.57 5.09 5.48
CA HIS A 184 5.24 4.01 6.42
C HIS A 184 5.67 4.34 7.85
N TYR A 185 6.88 4.88 8.03
CA TYR A 185 7.35 5.31 9.35
C TYR A 185 6.61 6.53 9.89
N ASN A 186 6.23 7.47 9.03
CA ASN A 186 5.44 8.64 9.42
C ASN A 186 4.05 8.22 9.88
N GLN A 187 3.36 7.36 9.12
CA GLN A 187 2.08 6.80 9.51
C GLN A 187 2.20 6.06 10.84
N TRP A 188 3.24 5.23 10.99
CA TRP A 188 3.51 4.53 12.24
C TRP A 188 3.73 5.48 13.41
N PHE A 189 4.40 6.61 13.19
CA PHE A 189 4.61 7.63 14.20
C PHE A 189 3.32 8.39 14.55
N GLU A 190 2.48 8.70 13.57
CA GLU A 190 1.16 9.29 13.79
C GLU A 190 0.25 8.36 14.59
N ASP A 191 0.22 7.08 14.24
CA ASP A 191 -0.51 6.05 14.99
C ASP A 191 -0.01 5.96 16.44
N LEU A 192 1.31 6.06 16.64
CA LEU A 192 1.94 6.07 17.96
C LEU A 192 1.61 7.35 18.74
N LEU A 193 1.59 8.51 18.09
CA LEU A 193 1.20 9.78 18.71
C LEU A 193 -0.28 9.79 19.09
N LEU A 194 -1.17 9.29 18.23
CA LEU A 194 -2.58 9.10 18.55
C LEU A 194 -2.70 8.17 19.76
N ALA A 195 -2.03 7.02 19.76
CA ALA A 195 -2.02 6.12 20.91
C ALA A 195 -1.57 6.83 22.21
N MET A 196 -0.53 7.67 22.16
CA MET A 196 -0.05 8.45 23.31
C MET A 196 -0.97 9.60 23.73
N TYR A 197 -1.61 10.29 22.78
CA TYR A 197 -2.45 11.46 23.06
C TYR A 197 -3.77 11.06 23.73
N PHE A 198 -4.30 9.91 23.36
CA PHE A 198 -5.52 9.38 23.97
C PHE A 198 -5.29 8.69 25.32
N ASP A 199 -4.03 8.39 25.67
CA ASP A 199 -3.61 7.84 26.96
C ASP A 199 -3.84 8.82 28.14
N LYS A 200 -3.95 10.14 27.89
CA LYS A 200 -4.19 11.14 28.94
C LYS A 200 -5.65 11.33 29.38
N CYS A 201 -6.64 10.79 28.66
CA CYS A 201 -8.07 11.03 28.93
C CYS A 201 -8.90 9.76 29.24
N ILE A 202 -8.29 8.57 29.24
CA ILE A 202 -8.99 7.27 29.42
C ILE A 202 -9.60 7.06 30.82
N HIS A 203 -9.12 7.78 31.84
CA HIS A 203 -9.61 7.66 33.21
C HIS A 203 -10.89 8.48 33.48
N LEU A 204 -11.33 9.29 32.51
CA LEU A 204 -12.59 10.04 32.59
C LEU A 204 -13.64 9.32 31.73
N PHE A 205 -14.77 8.96 32.35
CA PHE A 205 -15.92 8.45 31.60
C PHE A 205 -16.60 9.62 30.87
N CYS A 206 -16.27 9.78 29.58
CA CYS A 206 -16.90 10.76 28.70
C CYS A 206 -18.03 10.08 27.90
N PHE A 207 -19.28 10.49 28.12
CA PHE A 207 -20.42 9.97 27.37
C PHE A 207 -20.27 10.30 25.88
N GLY A 208 -20.25 9.27 25.02
CA GLY A 208 -20.17 9.39 23.56
C GLY A 208 -18.78 9.41 22.93
N HIS A 209 -17.70 9.12 23.67
CA HIS A 209 -16.34 9.11 23.11
C HIS A 209 -15.94 7.70 22.59
N SER A 210 -15.55 7.61 21.30
CA SER A 210 -15.05 6.38 20.65
C SER A 210 -13.80 6.70 19.83
N MET A 211 -12.85 5.76 19.79
CA MET A 211 -11.45 6.00 19.43
C MET A 211 -10.85 4.98 18.44
N GLY A 212 -11.68 4.19 17.77
CA GLY A 212 -11.26 3.32 16.67
C GLY A 212 -10.75 1.93 17.06
N PHE A 213 -9.78 1.75 17.97
CA PHE A 213 -9.25 0.42 18.38
C PHE A 213 -8.65 0.38 19.81
N ALA A 214 -8.43 -0.81 20.41
CA ALA A 214 -8.04 -1.04 21.83
C ALA A 214 -6.63 -1.67 22.02
N ALA A 215 -5.95 -1.40 23.16
CA ALA A 215 -4.49 -1.66 23.39
C ALA A 215 -4.13 -2.78 24.42
N LEU A 216 -2.82 -3.15 24.50
CA LEU A 216 -2.21 -4.19 25.39
C LEU A 216 -0.87 -3.76 26.07
N ASN A 217 -0.41 -4.50 27.11
CA ASN A 217 0.45 -4.03 28.22
C ASN A 217 1.99 -4.22 28.07
N LEU A 218 2.74 -3.11 28.12
CA LEU A 218 4.18 -3.00 27.87
C LEU A 218 5.09 -3.23 29.09
N PHE A 219 4.55 -3.42 30.29
CA PHE A 219 5.33 -3.53 31.54
C PHE A 219 6.29 -4.73 31.56
N ASN A 220 5.84 -5.91 31.14
CA ASN A 220 6.68 -7.11 31.08
C ASN A 220 7.82 -7.02 30.05
N HIS A 221 7.66 -6.14 29.05
CA HIS A 221 8.64 -5.96 27.99
C HIS A 221 9.89 -5.20 28.47
N GLY A 222 9.74 -4.31 29.45
CA GLY A 222 10.85 -3.57 30.06
C GLY A 222 11.75 -4.44 30.95
N CYS A 223 11.17 -5.37 31.71
CA CYS A 223 11.92 -6.18 32.68
C CYS A 223 12.89 -7.19 32.03
N CYS A 224 12.59 -7.73 30.85
CA CYS A 224 13.48 -8.70 30.18
C CYS A 224 14.73 -8.02 29.59
N LYS A 225 14.59 -6.81 29.05
CA LYS A 225 15.70 -6.05 28.45
C LYS A 225 16.82 -5.67 29.42
N LEU A 226 16.50 -5.56 30.71
CA LEU A 226 17.49 -5.26 31.75
C LEU A 226 18.33 -6.48 32.16
N MET A 227 17.82 -7.71 32.00
CA MET A 227 18.51 -8.95 32.41
C MET A 227 19.47 -9.52 31.33
N GLU A 228 19.33 -9.13 30.06
CA GLU A 228 20.16 -9.63 28.94
C GLU A 228 21.35 -8.70 28.64
N GLY A 229 22.08 -8.29 29.68
CA GLY A 229 23.36 -7.58 29.52
C GLY A 229 23.27 -6.07 29.31
N GLY A 230 22.07 -5.48 29.25
CA GLY A 230 21.88 -4.01 29.20
C GLY A 230 22.50 -3.27 30.41
N LEU A 231 22.58 -3.96 31.54
CA LEU A 231 23.24 -3.49 32.77
C LEU A 231 24.79 -3.53 32.68
N GLN A 232 25.37 -4.50 31.96
CA GLN A 232 26.82 -4.64 31.79
C GLN A 232 27.40 -3.49 30.95
N ASN A 233 26.73 -3.12 29.87
CA ASN A 233 27.08 -1.95 29.05
C ASN A 233 27.02 -0.62 29.83
N LEU A 234 26.15 -0.53 30.84
CA LEU A 234 26.06 0.66 31.68
C LEU A 234 27.28 0.78 32.62
N LEU A 235 27.78 -0.36 33.12
CA LEU A 235 28.94 -0.42 34.02
C LEU A 235 30.28 -0.20 33.28
N ASP A 236 30.46 -0.74 32.07
CA ASP A 236 31.69 -0.56 31.28
C ASP A 236 31.91 0.92 30.90
N LYS A 237 30.81 1.66 30.66
CA LYS A 237 30.82 3.10 30.39
C LYS A 237 31.28 3.95 31.58
N HIS A 238 31.09 3.47 32.81
CA HIS A 238 31.59 4.12 34.02
C HIS A 238 33.07 3.80 34.30
N THR A 239 33.55 2.63 33.89
CA THR A 239 34.95 2.22 34.02
C THR A 239 35.88 3.01 33.10
N LEU A 240 35.47 3.26 31.85
CA LEU A 240 36.23 4.08 30.88
C LEU A 240 36.49 5.53 31.37
N ARG A 241 35.63 6.05 32.25
CA ARG A 241 35.80 7.39 32.83
C ARG A 241 36.86 7.45 33.93
N VAL A 242 37.13 6.32 34.60
CA VAL A 242 38.11 6.25 35.68
C VAL A 242 39.53 6.17 35.10
N GLU A 243 39.72 5.48 33.98
CA GLU A 243 41.03 5.36 33.31
C GLU A 243 41.53 6.70 32.73
N ILE A 244 40.63 7.50 32.16
CA ILE A 244 40.94 8.86 31.67
C ILE A 244 41.48 9.76 32.79
N LEU A 245 41.03 9.56 34.04
CA LEU A 245 41.50 10.34 35.19
C LEU A 245 42.89 9.91 35.68
N GLN A 246 43.28 8.67 35.42
CA GLN A 246 44.58 8.12 35.79
C GLN A 246 45.69 8.60 34.84
N GLU A 247 45.42 8.67 33.51
CA GLU A 247 46.35 9.24 32.52
C GLU A 247 46.71 10.71 32.80
N MET A 248 45.75 11.49 33.30
CA MET A 248 45.98 12.90 33.64
C MET A 248 46.91 13.11 34.86
N GLU A 249 47.10 12.10 35.71
CA GLU A 249 47.92 12.19 36.91
C GLU A 249 49.38 11.76 36.66
N ASP A 250 49.60 10.90 35.66
CA ASP A 250 50.93 10.49 35.20
C ASP A 250 51.61 11.59 34.35
N GLU A 251 50.86 12.36 33.56
CA GLU A 251 51.39 13.57 32.88
C GLU A 251 51.88 14.65 33.85
N ARG A 252 51.45 14.60 35.12
CA ARG A 252 51.79 15.59 36.15
C ARG A 252 53.12 15.30 36.88
N LYS A 253 53.69 14.11 36.70
CA LYS A 253 54.96 13.68 37.33
C LYS A 253 56.14 13.60 36.34
N ALA A 254 55.90 13.74 35.04
CA ALA A 254 56.92 13.97 34.01
C ALA A 254 57.44 15.41 34.05
#